data_AF-A0AAW8UDX9-F1
#
_entry.id   AF-A0AAW8UDX9-F1
#
_cell.length_a   1.000
_cell.length_b   1.000
_cell.length_c   1.000
_cell.angle_alpha   90.00
_cell.angle_beta   90.00
_cell.angle_gamma   90.00
#
_symmetry.space_group_name_H-M   'P 1'
#
loop_
_entity.id
_entity.type
_entity.pdbx_description
1 polymer ?
#
loop_
_entity_poly.entity_id
_entity_poly.type
_entity_poly.pdbx_seq_one_letter_code
_entity_poly.pdbx_strand_id
1 'polypeptide(L)'
;MKVIIENVSFKEYYLTMIRMITFLNYLGEEHKKSTTEDRLVLYDFYLKYPELINNQNKITDFDTKYSYFHWRPNYKLYSAVLGDLTSRDLIKKNVESGRYYINENGKILSTKMINTYIETLNSTSEYLQKNICKLSNKGIYEDIDLKILKERGI
;
A
#
# COMPACT_ATOMS: atom_id res chain seq x y z
N MET A 1 -4.50 17.46 21.40
CA MET A 1 -4.29 16.25 20.58
C MET A 1 -3.05 16.49 19.73
N LYS A 2 -1.97 15.71 19.88
CA LYS A 2 -0.75 15.90 19.05
C LYS A 2 -1.09 15.49 17.62
N VAL A 3 -1.16 16.45 16.71
CA VAL A 3 -1.33 16.21 15.28
C VAL A 3 -0.03 15.59 14.77
N ILE A 4 -0.05 14.29 14.44
CA ILE A 4 1.13 13.60 13.88
C ILE A 4 1.35 14.11 12.44
N ILE A 5 0.25 14.30 11.69
CA ILE A 5 0.23 14.87 10.34
C ILE A 5 -1.08 15.66 10.18
N GLU A 6 -1.00 16.90 9.70
CA GLU A 6 -2.18 17.71 9.44
C GLU A 6 -3.14 17.03 8.46
N ASN A 7 -4.43 17.07 8.78
CA ASN A 7 -5.53 16.53 7.95
C ASN A 7 -5.48 15.01 7.68
N VAL A 8 -4.70 14.25 8.46
CA VAL A 8 -4.73 12.78 8.41
C VAL A 8 -5.43 12.23 9.65
N SER A 9 -6.47 11.42 9.44
CA SER A 9 -7.14 10.72 10.54
C SER A 9 -6.26 9.59 11.09
N PHE A 10 -6.42 9.30 12.38
CA PHE A 10 -5.72 8.16 13.00
C PHE A 10 -6.05 6.82 12.31
N LYS A 11 -7.29 6.66 11.84
CA LYS A 11 -7.73 5.50 11.06
C LYS A 11 -6.93 5.35 9.76
N GLU A 12 -6.76 6.43 8.99
CA GLU A 12 -6.00 6.39 7.73
C GLU A 12 -4.53 6.06 7.98
N TYR A 13 -3.94 6.63 9.03
CA TYR A 13 -2.57 6.33 9.44
C TYR A 13 -2.39 4.83 9.75
N TYR A 14 -3.27 4.28 10.59
CA TYR A 14 -3.17 2.88 11.00
C TYR A 14 -3.46 1.90 9.85
N LEU A 15 -4.44 2.20 9.00
CA LEU A 15 -4.72 1.38 7.82
C LEU A 15 -3.56 1.41 6.82
N THR A 16 -2.91 2.56 6.62
CA THR A 16 -1.72 2.67 5.78
C THR A 16 -0.58 1.83 6.35
N MET A 17 -0.36 1.87 7.67
CA MET A 17 0.62 1.04 8.34
C MET A 17 0.36 -0.46 8.11
N ILE A 18 -0.88 -0.91 8.25
CA ILE A 18 -1.27 -2.30 8.00
C ILE A 18 -1.00 -2.67 6.53
N ARG A 19 -1.40 -1.85 5.56
CA ARG A 19 -1.17 -2.13 4.13
C ARG A 19 0.32 -2.26 3.82
N MET A 20 1.15 -1.36 4.34
CA MET A 20 2.60 -1.38 4.13
C MET A 20 3.24 -2.64 4.72
N ILE A 21 2.96 -2.95 5.99
CA ILE A 21 3.58 -4.12 6.63
C ILE A 21 3.09 -5.43 6.01
N THR A 22 1.80 -5.55 5.68
CA THR A 22 1.24 -6.74 5.03
C THR A 22 1.85 -6.95 3.65
N PHE A 23 2.00 -5.89 2.84
CA PHE A 23 2.61 -6.00 1.51
C PHE A 23 4.09 -6.39 1.58
N LEU A 24 4.86 -5.78 2.48
CA LEU A 24 6.26 -6.14 2.69
C LEU A 24 6.41 -7.57 3.21
N ASN A 25 5.52 -8.00 4.12
CA ASN A 25 5.46 -9.38 4.59
C ASN A 25 5.15 -10.37 3.46
N TYR A 26 4.20 -10.04 2.59
CA TYR A 26 3.86 -10.85 1.41
C TYR A 26 5.07 -11.05 0.48
N LEU A 27 5.87 -9.99 0.27
CA LEU A 27 7.06 -10.08 -0.56
C LEU A 27 8.19 -10.88 0.09
N GLY A 28 8.29 -10.87 1.42
CA GLY A 28 9.33 -11.54 2.19
C GLY A 28 10.60 -10.70 2.39
N GLU A 29 11.50 -11.17 3.25
CA GLU A 29 12.67 -10.42 3.74
C GLU A 29 13.75 -10.16 2.66
N GLU A 30 13.84 -11.02 1.64
CA GLU A 30 14.90 -10.95 0.60
C GLU A 30 14.35 -10.65 -0.80
N HIS A 31 13.18 -10.02 -0.89
CA HIS A 31 12.56 -9.78 -2.19
C HIS A 31 13.42 -8.88 -3.09
N LYS A 32 13.37 -9.10 -4.41
CA LYS A 32 14.09 -8.26 -5.39
C LYS A 32 13.27 -7.07 -5.90
N LYS A 33 12.01 -6.93 -5.46
CA LYS A 33 11.12 -5.85 -5.89
C LYS A 33 11.59 -4.50 -5.36
N SER A 34 11.31 -3.43 -6.12
CA SER A 34 11.62 -2.07 -5.71
C SER A 34 10.53 -1.59 -4.76
N THR A 35 10.88 -1.43 -3.48
CA THR A 35 10.01 -0.99 -2.37
C THR A 35 10.55 0.28 -1.74
N THR A 36 11.03 1.24 -2.56
CA THR A 36 11.33 2.59 -2.06
C THR A 36 10.03 3.27 -1.63
N GLU A 37 10.12 4.38 -0.88
CA GLU A 37 8.94 5.14 -0.46
C GLU A 37 8.06 5.52 -1.66
N ASP A 38 8.65 6.08 -2.73
CA ASP A 38 7.93 6.41 -3.97
C ASP A 38 7.16 5.23 -4.55
N ARG A 39 7.75 4.02 -4.52
CA ARG A 39 7.12 2.81 -5.01
C ARG A 39 5.97 2.36 -4.12
N LEU A 40 6.21 2.36 -2.81
CA LEU A 40 5.22 1.93 -1.82
C LEU A 40 3.99 2.83 -1.84
N VAL A 41 4.15 4.14 -2.01
CA VAL A 41 3.03 5.08 -2.17
C VAL A 41 2.16 4.70 -3.37
N LEU A 42 2.78 4.34 -4.50
CA LEU A 42 2.05 3.91 -5.70
C LEU A 42 1.38 2.56 -5.54
N TYR A 43 2.06 1.59 -4.92
CA TYR A 43 1.46 0.27 -4.66
C TYR A 43 0.27 0.36 -3.71
N ASP A 44 0.30 1.31 -2.75
CA ASP A 44 -0.78 1.50 -1.79
C ASP A 44 -2.11 1.88 -2.44
N PHE A 45 -2.11 2.51 -3.62
CA PHE A 45 -3.33 2.75 -4.40
C PHE A 45 -4.12 1.44 -4.58
N TYR A 46 -3.44 0.39 -5.02
CA TYR A 46 -4.06 -0.90 -5.29
C TYR A 46 -4.48 -1.61 -3.99
N LEU A 47 -3.67 -1.53 -2.94
CA LEU A 47 -3.99 -2.09 -1.63
C LEU A 47 -5.19 -1.39 -0.97
N LYS A 48 -5.36 -0.09 -1.25
CA LYS A 48 -6.48 0.72 -0.76
C LYS A 48 -7.76 0.47 -1.57
N TYR A 49 -7.64 0.16 -2.86
CA TYR A 49 -8.75 -0.01 -3.80
C TYR A 49 -8.69 -1.38 -4.52
N PRO A 50 -8.78 -2.50 -3.78
CA PRO A 50 -8.64 -3.84 -4.34
C PRO A 50 -9.71 -4.19 -5.39
N GLU A 51 -10.89 -3.57 -5.31
CA GLU A 51 -11.99 -3.70 -6.28
C GLU A 51 -11.63 -3.23 -7.69
N LEU A 52 -10.65 -2.32 -7.85
CA LEU A 52 -10.14 -1.89 -9.16
C LEU A 52 -9.25 -2.94 -9.85
N ILE A 53 -8.93 -4.01 -9.13
CA ILE A 53 -8.19 -5.16 -9.63
C ILE A 53 -9.13 -6.34 -9.82
N ASN A 54 -10.02 -6.58 -8.86
CA ASN A 54 -10.87 -7.75 -8.83
C ASN A 54 -12.36 -7.37 -8.93
N ASN A 55 -12.97 -7.63 -10.11
CA ASN A 55 -14.37 -7.36 -10.41
C ASN A 55 -15.37 -8.17 -9.57
N GLN A 56 -14.90 -9.11 -8.74
CA GLN A 56 -15.76 -9.95 -7.90
C GLN A 56 -16.49 -9.16 -6.80
N ASN A 57 -15.96 -8.01 -6.41
CA ASN A 57 -16.55 -7.13 -5.39
C ASN A 57 -16.80 -5.73 -5.96
N LYS A 58 -17.73 -5.59 -6.92
CA LYS A 58 -18.15 -4.25 -7.37
C LYS A 58 -18.76 -3.49 -6.19
N ILE A 59 -17.95 -2.64 -5.57
CA ILE A 59 -18.43 -1.69 -4.57
C ILE A 59 -19.30 -0.67 -5.30
N THR A 60 -20.58 -0.65 -4.97
CA THR A 60 -21.57 0.30 -5.49
C THR A 60 -21.63 1.60 -4.69
N ASP A 61 -20.90 1.66 -3.57
CA ASP A 61 -20.83 2.82 -2.68
C ASP A 61 -20.18 4.01 -3.38
N PHE A 62 -20.90 5.13 -3.39
CA PHE A 62 -20.49 6.37 -4.06
C PHE A 62 -19.22 6.96 -3.43
N ASP A 63 -19.11 6.94 -2.10
CA ASP A 63 -17.98 7.56 -1.39
C ASP A 63 -16.67 6.85 -1.71
N THR A 64 -16.70 5.52 -1.76
CA THR A 64 -15.55 4.71 -2.16
C THR A 64 -15.13 5.04 -3.58
N LYS A 65 -16.07 5.07 -4.54
CA LYS A 65 -15.78 5.46 -5.93
C LYS A 65 -15.26 6.89 -6.06
N TYR A 66 -15.86 7.82 -5.34
CA TYR A 66 -15.46 9.22 -5.32
C TYR A 66 -14.01 9.38 -4.83
N SER A 67 -13.60 8.54 -3.87
CA SER A 67 -12.25 8.54 -3.33
C SER A 67 -11.18 8.14 -4.35
N TYR A 68 -11.49 7.30 -5.35
CA TYR A 68 -10.55 6.93 -6.42
C TYR A 68 -10.10 8.17 -7.19
N PHE A 69 -11.06 9.05 -7.53
CA PHE A 69 -10.83 10.24 -8.34
C PHE A 69 -10.05 11.34 -7.62
N HIS A 70 -9.98 11.27 -6.30
CA HIS A 70 -9.28 12.23 -5.45
C HIS A 70 -8.06 11.61 -4.79
N TRP A 71 -7.70 10.38 -5.16
CA TRP A 71 -6.49 9.76 -4.67
C TRP A 71 -5.28 10.58 -5.13
N ARG A 72 -4.46 10.97 -4.15
CA ARG A 72 -3.17 11.62 -4.38
C ARG A 72 -2.16 11.06 -3.38
N PRO A 73 -0.92 10.80 -3.81
CA PRO A 73 0.20 10.50 -2.93
C PRO A 73 0.31 11.49 -1.76
N ASN A 74 0.26 11.00 -0.52
CA ASN A 74 0.55 11.79 0.68
C ASN A 74 1.91 11.37 1.26
N TYR A 75 3.00 11.85 0.67
CA TYR A 75 4.35 11.46 1.08
C TYR A 75 4.65 11.72 2.56
N LYS A 76 4.09 12.77 3.18
CA LYS A 76 4.24 13.00 4.63
C LYS A 76 3.67 11.83 5.45
N LEU A 77 2.54 11.26 5.01
CA LEU A 77 1.94 10.07 5.61
C LEU A 77 2.85 8.85 5.49
N TYR A 78 3.33 8.54 4.29
CA TYR A 78 4.18 7.37 4.08
C TYR A 78 5.52 7.51 4.80
N SER A 79 6.16 8.68 4.76
CA SER A 79 7.37 8.97 5.54
C SER A 79 7.17 8.70 7.03
N ALA A 80 6.06 9.17 7.62
CA ALA A 80 5.78 8.96 9.03
C ALA A 80 5.49 7.48 9.35
N VAL A 81 4.67 6.81 8.53
CA VAL A 81 4.32 5.39 8.71
C VAL A 81 5.56 4.50 8.59
N LEU A 82 6.37 4.71 7.56
CA LEU A 82 7.61 3.94 7.35
C LEU A 82 8.64 4.24 8.44
N GLY A 83 8.71 5.49 8.91
CA GLY A 83 9.53 5.87 10.06
C GLY A 83 9.10 5.15 11.33
N ASP A 84 7.80 5.10 11.63
CA ASP A 84 7.25 4.43 12.81
C ASP A 84 7.47 2.91 12.74
N LEU A 85 7.15 2.27 11.61
CA LEU A 85 7.44 0.85 11.38
C LEU A 85 8.93 0.51 11.53
N THR A 86 9.82 1.40 11.08
CA THR A 86 11.28 1.23 11.25
C THR A 86 11.68 1.41 12.71
N SER A 87 11.17 2.41 13.41
CA SER A 87 11.48 2.69 14.82
C SER A 87 10.99 1.59 15.77
N ARG A 88 9.92 0.89 15.39
CA ARG A 88 9.39 -0.29 16.10
C ARG A 88 10.12 -1.57 15.76
N ASP A 89 11.16 -1.49 14.93
CA ASP A 89 11.89 -2.63 14.39
C ASP A 89 10.94 -3.67 13.79
N LEU A 90 10.01 -3.25 12.93
CA LEU A 90 9.11 -4.14 12.16
C LEU A 90 9.54 -4.26 10.69
N ILE A 91 10.24 -3.25 10.20
CA ILE A 91 10.83 -3.22 8.86
C ILE A 91 12.24 -2.65 8.93
N LYS A 92 13.05 -2.94 7.91
CA LYS A 92 14.39 -2.38 7.73
C LYS A 92 14.46 -1.60 6.42
N LYS A 93 15.17 -0.47 6.43
CA LYS A 93 15.48 0.30 5.22
C LYS A 93 16.92 0.04 4.83
N ASN A 94 17.15 -0.41 3.60
CA ASN A 94 18.49 -0.47 3.03
C ASN A 94 18.96 0.95 2.67
N VAL A 95 20.09 1.37 3.24
CA VAL A 95 20.58 2.76 3.15
C VAL A 95 20.99 3.14 1.72
N GLU A 96 21.60 2.22 0.98
CA GLU A 96 22.10 2.48 -0.37
C GLU A 96 20.99 2.54 -1.41
N SER A 97 20.06 1.59 -1.36
CA SER A 97 18.97 1.46 -2.35
C SER A 97 17.68 2.17 -1.95
N GLY A 98 17.55 2.60 -0.70
CA GLY A 98 16.32 3.18 -0.13
C GLY A 98 15.14 2.21 -0.03
N ARG A 99 15.35 0.92 -0.29
CA ARG A 99 14.30 -0.12 -0.27
C ARG A 99 13.95 -0.53 1.15
N TYR A 100 12.67 -0.79 1.38
CA TYR A 100 12.18 -1.30 2.65
C TYR A 100 11.93 -2.81 2.59
N TYR A 101 12.20 -3.51 3.69
CA TYR A 101 12.08 -4.96 3.82
C TYR A 101 11.41 -5.29 5.15
N ILE A 102 10.55 -6.32 5.15
CA ILE A 102 10.03 -6.88 6.41
C ILE A 102 11.17 -7.54 7.18
N ASN A 103 11.18 -7.44 8.51
CA ASN A 103 12.08 -8.21 9.37
C ASN A 103 11.30 -9.27 10.17
N GLU A 104 11.98 -10.03 11.03
CA GLU A 104 11.36 -11.11 11.80
C GLU A 104 10.23 -10.62 12.73
N ASN A 105 10.42 -9.51 13.43
CA ASN A 105 9.39 -8.94 14.30
C ASN A 105 8.15 -8.50 13.50
N GLY A 106 8.36 -7.91 12.32
CA GLY A 106 7.28 -7.55 11.40
C GLY A 106 6.52 -8.77 10.87
N LYS A 107 7.22 -9.87 10.58
CA LYS A 107 6.59 -11.15 10.22
C LYS A 107 5.73 -11.69 11.36
N ILE A 108 6.26 -11.72 12.59
CA ILE A 108 5.52 -12.17 13.78
C ILE A 108 4.26 -11.32 14.03
N LEU A 109 4.34 -10.01 13.84
CA LEU A 109 3.16 -9.16 13.94
C LEU A 109 2.15 -9.48 12.83
N SER A 110 2.63 -9.62 11.59
CA SER A 110 1.79 -9.88 10.42
C SER A 110 1.04 -11.21 10.51
N THR A 111 1.67 -12.27 11.03
CA THR A 111 1.01 -13.58 11.21
C THR A 111 -0.10 -13.57 12.25
N LYS A 112 -0.08 -12.63 13.19
CA LYS A 112 -1.13 -12.45 14.20
C LYS A 112 -2.34 -11.67 13.66
N MET A 113 -2.19 -10.96 12.54
CA MET A 113 -3.29 -10.21 11.92
C MET A 113 -4.09 -11.13 10.99
N ILE A 114 -5.10 -11.80 11.53
CA ILE A 114 -5.95 -12.72 10.77
C ILE A 114 -7.36 -12.15 10.70
N ASN A 115 -7.75 -11.65 9.52
CA ASN A 115 -9.10 -11.21 9.20
C ASN A 115 -9.27 -11.06 7.67
N THR A 116 -10.51 -10.86 7.25
CA THR A 116 -10.89 -10.72 5.83
C THR A 116 -10.22 -9.55 5.11
N TYR A 117 -9.89 -8.48 5.83
CA TYR A 117 -9.14 -7.36 5.26
C TYR A 117 -7.70 -7.78 4.92
N ILE A 118 -7.02 -8.50 5.81
CA ILE A 118 -5.66 -9.01 5.54
C ILE A 118 -5.66 -10.04 4.41
N GLU A 119 -6.68 -10.91 4.32
CA GLU A 119 -6.84 -11.83 3.19
C GLU A 119 -6.94 -11.07 1.85
N THR A 120 -7.77 -10.01 1.82
CA THR A 120 -7.91 -9.14 0.65
C THR A 120 -6.58 -8.46 0.29
N LEU A 121 -5.82 -7.98 1.29
CA LEU A 121 -4.50 -7.40 1.06
C LEU A 121 -3.52 -8.42 0.50
N ASN A 122 -3.53 -9.67 0.96
CA ASN A 122 -2.65 -10.72 0.44
C ASN A 122 -2.97 -11.04 -1.04
N SER A 123 -4.24 -11.20 -1.39
CA SER A 123 -4.65 -11.40 -2.80
C SER A 123 -4.27 -10.22 -3.69
N THR A 124 -4.40 -9.00 -3.16
CA THR A 124 -4.00 -7.77 -3.87
C THR A 124 -2.47 -7.68 -4.01
N SER A 125 -1.73 -8.09 -2.98
CA SER A 125 -0.26 -8.14 -2.99
C SER A 125 0.27 -9.12 -4.03
N GLU A 126 -0.42 -10.25 -4.24
CA GLU A 126 -0.12 -11.19 -5.31
C GLU A 126 -0.26 -10.55 -6.70
N TYR A 127 -1.37 -9.84 -6.93
CA TYR A 127 -1.56 -9.10 -8.18
C TYR A 127 -0.46 -8.06 -8.39
N LEU A 128 -0.14 -7.28 -7.36
CA LEU A 128 0.93 -6.28 -7.38
C LEU A 128 2.27 -6.90 -7.77
N GLN A 129 2.67 -7.99 -7.10
CA GLN A 129 3.94 -8.66 -7.33
C GLN A 129 4.08 -9.17 -8.78
N LYS A 130 3.00 -9.71 -9.34
CA LYS A 130 2.96 -10.29 -10.70
C LYS A 130 2.86 -9.24 -11.81
N ASN A 131 2.07 -8.19 -11.59
CA ASN A 131 1.64 -7.28 -12.65
C ASN A 131 2.22 -5.86 -12.53
N ILE A 132 2.31 -5.32 -11.32
CA ILE A 132 2.60 -3.90 -11.10
C ILE A 132 4.07 -3.66 -10.74
N CYS A 133 4.67 -4.47 -9.87
CA CYS A 133 6.06 -4.29 -9.41
C CYS A 133 7.12 -4.35 -10.52
N LYS A 134 6.77 -4.83 -11.72
CA LYS A 134 7.63 -4.88 -12.91
C LYS A 134 7.62 -3.59 -13.74
N LEU A 135 6.63 -2.73 -13.53
CA LEU A 135 6.46 -1.49 -14.28
C LEU A 135 7.41 -0.39 -13.74
N SER A 136 7.68 0.64 -14.53
CA SER A 136 8.34 1.86 -14.06
C SER A 136 7.38 2.72 -13.24
N ASN A 137 7.86 3.73 -12.50
CA ASN A 137 6.96 4.64 -11.77
C ASN A 137 5.93 5.29 -12.70
N LYS A 138 6.39 5.77 -13.87
CA LYS A 138 5.52 6.32 -14.91
C LYS A 138 4.48 5.30 -15.38
N GLY A 139 4.89 4.05 -15.64
CA GLY A 139 3.97 3.01 -16.06
C GLY A 139 2.92 2.63 -15.00
N ILE A 140 3.26 2.74 -13.70
CA ILE A 140 2.27 2.55 -12.63
C ILE A 140 1.28 3.71 -12.61
N TYR A 141 1.75 4.96 -12.70
CA TYR A 141 0.85 6.11 -12.79
C TYR A 141 -0.11 5.99 -13.98
N GLU A 142 0.39 5.62 -15.15
CA GLU A 142 -0.44 5.40 -16.35
C GLU A 142 -1.47 4.27 -16.15
N ASP A 143 -1.10 3.16 -15.49
CA ASP A 143 -2.05 2.09 -15.16
C ASP A 143 -3.13 2.55 -14.17
N ILE A 144 -2.75 3.32 -13.15
CA ILE A 144 -3.69 3.93 -12.19
C ILE A 144 -4.68 4.84 -12.93
N ASP A 145 -4.18 5.75 -13.77
CA ASP A 145 -5.02 6.67 -14.54
C ASP A 145 -5.99 5.92 -15.46
N LEU A 146 -5.53 4.87 -16.15
CA LEU A 146 -6.37 4.02 -16.98
C LEU A 146 -7.47 3.31 -16.18
N LYS A 147 -7.16 2.81 -14.98
CA LYS A 147 -8.16 2.18 -14.09
C LYS A 147 -9.21 3.19 -13.64
N ILE A 148 -8.77 4.38 -13.23
CA ILE A 148 -9.66 5.46 -12.82
C ILE A 148 -10.56 5.90 -14.00
N LEU A 149 -10.01 6.05 -15.20
CA LEU A 149 -10.79 6.41 -16.40
C LEU A 149 -11.88 5.39 -16.73
N LYS A 150 -11.57 4.09 -16.65
CA LYS A 150 -12.56 3.02 -16.89
C LYS A 150 -13.74 3.08 -15.92
N GLU A 151 -13.49 3.40 -14.65
CA GLU A 151 -14.56 3.57 -13.66
C GLU A 151 -15.43 4.81 -13.90
N ARG A 152 -14.96 5.79 -14.69
CA ARG A 152 -15.78 6.93 -15.14
C ARG A 152 -16.74 6.55 -16.27
N GLY A 153 -16.59 5.37 -16.88
CA GLY A 153 -17.38 4.94 -18.04
C GLY A 153 -17.00 5.63 -19.35
N ILE A 154 -15.74 6.08 -19.47
CA ILE A 154 -15.16 6.64 -20.72
C ILE A 154 -14.37 5.55 -21.43
#